data_AF-A0A1X7U9Y8-F1
#
_entry.id   AF-A0A1X7U9Y8-F1
#
_cell.length_a   1.000
_cell.length_b   1.000
_cell.length_c   1.000
_cell.angle_alpha   90.00
_cell.angle_beta   90.00
_cell.angle_gamma   90.00
#
_symmetry.space_group_name_H-M   'P 1'
#
loop_
_entity.id
_entity.type
_entity.pdbx_description
1 polymer ?
#
loop_
_entity_poly.entity_id
_entity_poly.type
_entity_poly.pdbx_seq_one_letter_code
_entity_poly.pdbx_strand_id
1 'polypeptide(L)' 'DPEQWNCKAIVPPIFTCTTYKQDEPGKPPMHDYIREGNPARTALEKSLAACEGAQYSMINLSL' A
#
# COMPACT_ATOMS: atom_id res chain seq x y z
N ASP A 1 -1.57 2.94 10.95
CA ASP A 1 -2.77 3.10 11.78
C ASP A 1 -3.61 1.83 11.69
N PRO A 2 -3.93 1.13 12.79
CA PRO A 2 -4.80 -0.06 12.75
C PRO A 2 -6.18 0.19 12.15
N GLU A 3 -6.69 1.42 12.20
CA GLU A 3 -8.01 1.78 11.64
C GLU A 3 -8.06 1.78 10.10
N GLN A 4 -6.91 1.68 9.43
CA GLN A 4 -6.86 1.58 7.96
C GLN A 4 -7.33 0.21 7.43
N TRP A 5 -7.50 -0.79 8.30
CA TRP A 5 -7.90 -2.15 7.93
C TRP A 5 -9.29 -2.47 8.48
N ASN A 6 -10.18 -3.04 7.65
CA ASN A 6 -11.51 -3.47 8.09
C ASN A 6 -11.46 -4.49 9.24
N CYS A 7 -10.41 -5.30 9.33
CA CYS A 7 -10.20 -6.27 10.40
C CYS A 7 -9.53 -5.70 11.67
N LYS A 8 -9.19 -4.41 11.68
CA LYS A 8 -8.48 -3.72 12.79
C LYS A 8 -7.20 -4.43 13.22
N ALA A 9 -6.49 -5.06 12.27
CA ALA A 9 -5.23 -5.74 12.56
C ALA A 9 -4.16 -4.74 13.02
N ILE A 10 -3.50 -5.04 14.14
CA ILE A 10 -2.41 -4.21 14.67
C ILE A 10 -1.20 -4.24 13.73
N VAL A 11 -0.85 -5.43 13.23
CA VAL A 11 0.19 -5.62 12.21
C VAL A 11 -0.45 -5.53 10.83
N PRO A 12 0.14 -4.79 9.86
CA PRO A 12 -0.34 -4.74 8.49
C PRO A 12 -0.49 -6.16 7.89
N PRO A 13 -1.66 -6.50 7.31
CA PRO A 13 -1.83 -7.76 6.59
C PRO A 13 -0.93 -7.82 5.34
N ILE A 14 -0.59 -9.04 4.90
CA ILE A 14 0.16 -9.27 3.66
C ILE A 14 -0.84 -9.44 2.51
N PHE A 15 -0.82 -8.51 1.55
CA PHE A 15 -1.67 -8.54 0.36
C PHE A 15 -0.91 -9.13 -0.82
N THR A 16 -1.18 -10.38 -1.16
CA THR A 16 -0.53 -11.10 -2.28
C THR A 16 -1.32 -11.06 -3.59
N CYS A 17 -2.52 -10.48 -3.58
CA CYS A 17 -3.34 -10.30 -4.78
C CYS A 17 -2.69 -9.32 -5.76
N THR A 18 -2.77 -9.64 -7.05
CA THR A 18 -2.16 -8.83 -8.11
C THR A 18 -3.04 -7.65 -8.54
N THR A 19 -4.35 -7.73 -8.33
CA THR A 19 -5.33 -6.70 -8.72
C THR A 19 -6.43 -6.58 -7.67
N TYR A 20 -7.18 -5.47 -7.72
CA TYR A 20 -8.26 -5.13 -6.79
C TYR A 20 -9.56 -4.82 -7.54
N LYS A 21 -10.68 -4.92 -6.83
CA LYS A 21 -12.00 -4.60 -7.37
C LYS A 21 -12.05 -3.13 -7.82
N GLN A 22 -12.46 -2.91 -9.07
CA GLN A 22 -12.82 -1.60 -9.59
C GLN A 22 -14.35 -1.49 -9.57
N ASP A 23 -14.88 -0.37 -9.07
CA ASP A 23 -16.33 -0.17 -9.01
C ASP A 23 -16.91 0.23 -10.38
N GLU A 24 -16.17 1.07 -11.12
CA GLU A 24 -16.56 1.51 -12.46
C GLU A 24 -15.32 1.64 -13.38
N PRO A 25 -15.45 1.36 -14.69
CA PRO A 25 -14.37 1.59 -15.64
C PRO A 25 -13.89 3.05 -15.63
N GLY A 26 -12.58 3.27 -15.63
CA GLY A 26 -11.98 4.61 -15.67
C GLY A 26 -11.98 5.37 -14.33
N LYS A 27 -12.44 4.74 -13.24
CA LYS A 27 -12.34 5.28 -11.87
C LYS A 27 -11.60 4.30 -10.97
N PRO A 28 -10.26 4.18 -11.13
CA PRO A 28 -9.49 3.22 -10.36
C PRO A 28 -9.52 3.57 -8.87
N PRO A 29 -9.62 2.57 -7.98
CA PRO A 29 -9.38 2.77 -6.56
C PRO A 29 -7.93 3.17 -6.30
N MET A 30 -7.59 3.51 -5.05
CA MET A 30 -6.22 3.86 -4.64
C MET A 30 -5.17 2.79 -5.01
N HIS A 31 -5.56 1.51 -5.02
CA HIS A 31 -4.72 0.42 -5.48
C HIS A 31 -5.52 -0.43 -6.46
N ASP A 32 -5.09 -0.53 -7.72
CA ASP A 32 -5.75 -1.28 -8.78
C ASP A 32 -4.92 -2.47 -9.27
N TYR A 33 -3.59 -2.31 -9.27
CA TYR A 33 -2.62 -3.31 -9.70
C TYR A 33 -1.36 -3.26 -8.84
N ILE A 34 -0.92 -4.44 -8.36
CA ILE A 34 0.13 -4.60 -7.33
C ILE A 34 1.46 -3.92 -7.66
N ARG A 35 1.81 -3.86 -8.94
CA ARG A 35 3.06 -3.23 -9.41
C ARG A 35 3.02 -1.72 -9.14
N GLU A 36 1.89 -1.08 -9.43
CA GLU A 36 1.68 0.36 -9.22
C GLU A 36 1.48 0.70 -7.75
N GLY A 37 0.71 -0.12 -7.03
CA GLY A 37 0.46 0.10 -5.60
C GLY A 37 -0.01 -1.17 -4.88
N ASN A 38 0.42 -1.32 -3.63
CA ASN A 38 -0.03 -2.39 -2.74
C ASN A 38 -0.16 -1.82 -1.31
N PRO A 39 -1.26 -2.09 -0.58
CA PRO A 39 -1.46 -1.52 0.75
C PRO A 39 -0.32 -1.82 1.73
N ALA A 40 0.26 -3.02 1.70
CA ALA A 40 1.38 -3.38 2.56
C ALA A 40 2.66 -2.62 2.16
N ARG A 41 2.93 -2.45 0.86
CA ARG A 41 4.07 -1.65 0.38
C ARG A 41 3.92 -0.17 0.76
N THR A 42 2.74 0.40 0.57
CA THR A 42 2.45 1.79 0.96
C THR A 42 2.61 2.01 2.47
N ALA A 43 2.22 1.03 3.30
CA ALA A 43 2.46 1.10 4.74
C ALA A 43 3.97 1.11 5.07
N LEU A 44 4.77 0.31 4.35
CA LEU A 44 6.22 0.28 4.51
C LEU A 44 6.87 1.59 4.03
N GLU A 45 6.47 2.12 2.87
CA GLU A 45 6.94 3.40 2.34
C GLU A 45 6.67 4.57 3.30
N LYS A 46 5.46 4.62 3.89
CA LYS A 46 5.13 5.62 4.91
C LYS A 46 6.00 5.50 6.15
N SER A 47 6.25 4.26 6.60
CA SER A 47 7.08 4.01 7.77
C SER A 47 8.53 4.42 7.52
N LEU A 48 9.07 4.09 6.35
CA LEU A 48 10.42 4.48 5.95
C LEU A 48 10.57 6.00 5.81
N ALA A 49 9.61 6.66 5.17
CA ALA A 49 9.61 8.12 5.05
C ALA A 49 9.62 8.79 6.43
N ALA A 50 8.80 8.31 7.37
CA ALA A 50 8.76 8.80 8.73
C ALA A 50 10.08 8.59 9.49
N CYS A 51 10.72 7.42 9.33
CA CYS A 51 12.03 7.14 9.95
C CYS A 51 13.12 8.08 9.46
N GLU A 52 13.11 8.42 8.16
CA GLU A 52 14.10 9.31 7.53
C GLU A 52 13.74 10.81 7.67
N GLY A 53 12.60 11.14 8.29
CA GLY A 53 12.08 12.52 8.32
C GLY A 53 11.73 13.08 6.92
N ALA A 54 11.54 12.21 5.94
CA ALA A 54 11.20 12.56 4.57
C ALA A 54 9.68 12.64 4.37
N GLN A 55 9.24 13.38 3.36
CA GLN A 55 7.81 13.45 2.99
C GLN A 55 7.34 12.20 2.23
N TYR A 56 8.25 11.57 1.47
CA TYR A 56 7.96 10.46 0.59
C TYR A 56 9.10 9.45 0.63
N SER A 57 8.77 8.19 0.39
CA SER A 57 9.75 7.15 0.07
C SER A 57 9.17 6.21 -0.99
N MET A 58 10.03 5.49 -1.70
CA MET A 58 9.64 4.55 -2.74
C MET A 58 10.45 3.27 -2.58
N ILE A 59 9.78 2.12 -2.71
CA ILE A 59 10.43 0.82 -2.61
C ILE A 59 10.50 0.18 -3.99
N ASN A 60 11.72 -0.07 -4.44
CA ASN A 60 12.02 -0.77 -5.67
C ASN A 60 12.72 -2.10 -5.38
N LEU A 61 12.75 -2.96 -6.41
CA LEU A 61 13.65 -4.09 -6.42
C LEU A 61 15.09 -3.59 -6.63
N SER A 62 16.03 -4.05 -5.83
CA SER A 62 17.46 -3.93 -6.09
C SER A 62 17.92 -5.04 -7.03
N LEU A 63 18.69 -4.69 -8.07
CA LEU A 63 19.40 -5.63 -8.93
C LEU A 63 20.79 -5.93 -8.37
#